data_AF-G9WQ88-F1
#
_entry.id   AF-G9WQ88-F1
#
_cell.length_a   1.000
_cell.length_b   1.000
_cell.length_c   1.000
_cell.angle_alpha   90.00
_cell.angle_beta   90.00
_cell.angle_gamma   90.00
#
_symmetry.space_group_name_H-M   'P 1'
#
loop_
_entity.id
_entity.type
_entity.pdbx_description
1 polymer ?
#
loop_
_entity_poly.entity_id
_entity_poly.type
_entity_poly.pdbx_seq_one_letter_code
_entity_poly.pdbx_strand_id
1 'polypeptide(L)'
;MRRMTFWKKWIIRLSALMGIAFVLLSIHAKIKKKDTVYTHLPEEKNPMEGKTVVFIEEESDPVNADGVRGHLEAIGESSFRESFYTRRVKRAVDLFVSFFALIFLSPLFLALSLAIVIDDPGPVFFTQKRVGKNKQYFQLHKFRSMKMSTPHDTPTHMLKNPEQYITRVGKFIRAHSLDELPQIWDIFVGNMSFIGPRPGLWNQDCLIAERDKYHANDVMPGLSGLAQISGRDELEISEKAKIDGEYVEKIGFLMDMRCLFGTVFAVLGKQGVVEGGTGNKKGKQEKQQTLREYKGTALPLEGTQVSGIPELIMKENNKVFKILITGAHSYVGEQVEKYLEEYNKKIFEFSPEKKRYIIETISLYGEEWKKKDFSCYDVVFHVAGIAHGRIKENTEEEINQYFAVNRDLAKNVAVKAKNEGISQFIFMSTMAVYGGIKDAVITKETIPSPISAYGESKLQAEWLLEELEDEKFTVAILRPPMIYGHGCKGNYTKMVKLARLLPVFPEVGNSRSMIYIENLAEFIRLLIENREGGVFFPQNDEYIDTGKMIRLIAKSHHWTCILLPGFKTILKFMQKLPGKVGRISKKAFSSLYYQQEYSDYRENYRIFSLEDSIKRIEEIRKKG
;
A
#
# COMPACT_ATOMS: atom_id res chain seq x y z
N MET A 1 14.84 -22.26 -48.39
CA MET A 1 14.60 -20.92 -47.78
C MET A 1 13.31 -20.96 -46.95
N ARG A 2 13.39 -20.95 -45.62
CA ARG A 2 12.21 -20.97 -44.72
C ARG A 2 11.45 -19.64 -44.86
N ARG A 3 10.18 -19.68 -45.28
CA ARG A 3 9.28 -18.50 -45.35
C ARG A 3 9.15 -17.88 -43.96
N MET A 4 9.63 -16.64 -43.81
CA MET A 4 9.49 -15.86 -42.58
C MET A 4 8.01 -15.56 -42.31
N THR A 5 7.53 -15.87 -41.10
CA THR A 5 6.14 -15.65 -40.69
C THR A 5 5.76 -14.17 -40.74
N PHE A 6 4.49 -13.86 -41.01
CA PHE A 6 3.95 -12.49 -41.08
C PHE A 6 4.37 -11.62 -39.88
N TRP A 7 4.30 -12.19 -38.67
CA TRP A 7 4.71 -11.55 -37.41
C TRP A 7 6.19 -11.17 -37.38
N LYS A 8 7.09 -12.00 -37.91
CA LYS A 8 8.53 -11.67 -37.96
C LYS A 8 8.80 -10.49 -38.89
N LYS A 9 8.10 -10.41 -40.03
CA LYS A 9 8.20 -9.27 -40.95
C LYS A 9 7.70 -7.97 -40.31
N TRP A 10 6.62 -8.05 -39.53
CA TRP A 10 6.05 -6.90 -38.82
C TRP A 10 6.98 -6.39 -37.70
N ILE A 11 7.53 -7.30 -36.89
CA ILE A 11 8.49 -6.95 -35.83
C ILE A 11 9.73 -6.28 -36.42
N ILE A 12 10.31 -6.84 -37.50
CA ILE A 12 11.50 -6.26 -38.14
C ILE A 12 11.22 -4.85 -38.68
N ARG A 13 10.07 -4.65 -39.34
CA ARG A 13 9.68 -3.31 -39.85
C ARG A 13 9.48 -2.31 -38.73
N LEU A 14 8.82 -2.72 -37.65
CA LEU A 14 8.60 -1.87 -36.48
C LEU A 14 9.93 -1.52 -35.81
N SER A 15 10.83 -2.49 -35.61
CA SER A 15 12.17 -2.26 -35.07
C SER A 15 12.99 -1.30 -35.94
N ALA A 16 12.92 -1.42 -37.27
CA ALA A 16 13.58 -0.51 -38.19
C ALA A 16 13.04 0.93 -38.08
N LEU A 17 11.71 1.10 -38.04
CA LEU A 17 11.07 2.40 -37.84
C LEU A 17 11.47 3.03 -36.49
N MET A 18 11.48 2.23 -35.42
CA MET A 18 11.93 2.69 -34.10
C MET A 18 13.40 3.11 -34.10
N GLY A 19 14.27 2.37 -34.81
CA GLY A 19 15.67 2.74 -34.98
C GLY A 19 15.84 4.08 -35.69
N ILE A 20 15.10 4.31 -36.77
CA ILE A 20 15.11 5.59 -37.50
C ILE A 20 14.61 6.73 -36.60
N ALA A 21 13.47 6.53 -35.91
CA ALA A 21 12.92 7.52 -35.00
C ALA A 21 13.90 7.88 -33.88
N PHE A 22 14.60 6.89 -33.31
CA PHE A 22 15.62 7.11 -32.29
C PHE A 22 16.78 7.97 -32.81
N VAL A 23 17.28 7.68 -34.01
CA VAL A 23 18.39 8.44 -34.62
C VAL A 23 17.96 9.89 -34.88
N LEU A 24 16.80 10.10 -35.51
CA LEU A 24 16.29 11.44 -35.80
C LEU A 24 16.07 12.26 -34.52
N LEU A 25 15.44 11.65 -33.51
CA LEU A 25 15.21 12.33 -32.23
C LEU A 25 16.53 12.64 -31.52
N SER A 26 17.50 11.72 -31.57
CA SER A 26 18.83 11.93 -30.99
C SER A 26 19.60 13.07 -31.67
N ILE A 27 19.49 13.20 -33.00
CA ILE A 27 20.07 14.33 -33.74
C ILE A 27 19.39 15.63 -33.31
N HIS A 28 18.06 15.66 -33.24
CA HIS A 28 17.30 16.82 -32.80
C HIS A 28 17.68 17.26 -31.38
N ALA A 29 17.78 16.30 -30.45
CA ALA A 29 18.21 16.56 -29.07
C ALA A 29 19.63 17.13 -28.99
N LYS A 30 20.57 16.64 -29.81
CA LYS A 30 21.93 17.20 -29.88
C LYS A 30 21.96 18.64 -30.37
N ILE A 31 21.13 18.97 -31.37
CA ILE A 31 21.00 20.34 -31.88
C ILE A 31 20.44 21.24 -30.77
N LYS A 32 19.39 20.79 -30.09
CA LYS A 32 18.71 21.57 -29.04
C LYS A 32 19.48 21.70 -27.73
N LYS A 33 20.41 20.78 -27.43
CA LYS A 33 21.19 20.81 -26.19
C LYS A 33 21.85 22.16 -25.93
N LYS A 34 22.39 22.82 -26.96
CA LYS A 34 23.06 24.13 -26.83
C LYS A 34 22.12 25.22 -26.31
N ASP A 35 20.90 25.27 -26.85
CA ASP A 35 19.87 26.22 -26.43
C ASP A 35 19.46 26.01 -24.96
N THR A 36 19.41 24.74 -24.52
CA THR A 36 18.91 24.39 -23.18
C THR A 36 19.86 24.72 -22.02
N VAL A 37 21.14 24.99 -22.29
CA VAL A 37 22.16 25.33 -21.27
C VAL A 37 22.76 26.72 -21.48
N TYR A 38 21.99 27.64 -22.07
CA TYR A 38 22.35 29.06 -22.21
C TYR A 38 23.68 29.31 -22.90
N THR A 39 24.12 28.42 -23.80
CA THR A 39 25.42 28.59 -24.48
C THR A 39 25.48 29.86 -25.34
N HIS A 40 24.33 30.32 -25.82
CA HIS A 40 24.16 31.53 -26.63
C HIS A 40 23.87 32.80 -25.82
N LEU A 41 23.71 32.69 -24.48
CA LEU A 41 23.43 33.81 -23.58
C LEU A 41 24.43 33.78 -22.41
N PRO A 42 25.66 34.30 -22.59
CA PRO A 42 26.71 34.21 -21.59
C PRO A 42 26.34 34.83 -20.23
N GLU A 43 25.57 35.92 -20.24
CA GLU A 43 25.08 36.60 -19.03
C GLU A 43 24.09 35.74 -18.21
N GLU A 44 23.46 34.77 -18.86
CA GLU A 44 22.49 33.86 -18.23
C GLU A 44 23.16 32.59 -17.66
N LYS A 45 24.48 32.42 -17.83
CA LYS A 45 25.23 31.28 -17.27
C LYS A 45 25.50 31.46 -15.79
N ASN A 46 25.68 30.36 -15.09
CA ASN A 46 26.03 30.41 -13.67
C ASN A 46 27.52 30.75 -13.50
N PRO A 47 27.89 31.88 -12.85
CA PRO A 47 29.30 32.19 -12.55
C PRO A 47 29.97 31.21 -11.59
N MET A 48 29.18 30.39 -10.90
CA MET A 48 29.62 29.34 -9.96
C MET A 48 29.71 27.94 -10.60
N GLU A 49 29.53 27.82 -11.92
CA GLU A 49 29.65 26.54 -12.63
C GLU A 49 31.05 25.91 -12.39
N GLY A 50 31.08 24.66 -11.95
CA GLY A 50 32.31 23.91 -11.67
C GLY A 50 33.00 24.19 -10.32
N LYS A 51 32.70 25.32 -9.68
CA LYS A 51 33.34 25.77 -8.44
C LYS A 51 32.72 25.12 -7.20
N THR A 52 33.38 25.11 -6.06
CA THR A 52 32.75 24.88 -4.76
C THR A 52 32.32 26.20 -4.13
N VAL A 53 31.19 26.22 -3.43
CA VAL A 53 30.58 27.46 -2.93
C VAL A 53 30.16 27.40 -1.46
N VAL A 54 30.16 28.56 -0.81
CA VAL A 54 29.54 28.80 0.51
C VAL A 54 28.54 29.95 0.40
N PHE A 55 27.59 29.99 1.32
CA PHE A 55 26.64 31.09 1.42
C PHE A 55 27.14 32.09 2.46
N ILE A 56 27.17 33.37 2.10
CA ILE A 56 27.54 34.48 2.97
C ILE A 56 26.30 35.33 3.21
N GLU A 57 25.88 35.44 4.47
CA GLU A 57 24.79 36.34 4.88
C GLU A 57 25.27 37.79 4.87
N GLU A 58 24.54 38.66 4.18
CA GLU A 58 24.88 40.06 4.00
C GLU A 58 23.58 40.87 3.96
N GLU A 59 23.40 41.81 4.90
CA GLU A 59 22.13 42.55 5.02
C GLU A 59 21.85 43.48 3.83
N SER A 60 22.91 43.91 3.14
CA SER A 60 22.82 44.79 1.97
C SER A 60 22.29 44.08 0.72
N ASP A 61 22.27 42.75 0.71
CA ASP A 61 21.82 41.95 -0.43
C ASP A 61 20.29 41.82 -0.54
N PRO A 62 19.78 41.56 -1.76
CA PRO A 62 18.37 41.23 -1.95
C PRO A 62 18.01 39.89 -1.28
N VAL A 63 16.73 39.74 -0.93
CA VAL A 63 16.21 38.48 -0.42
C VAL A 63 16.14 37.45 -1.55
N ASN A 64 16.81 36.32 -1.37
CA ASN A 64 16.82 35.21 -2.31
C ASN A 64 15.54 34.35 -2.20
N ALA A 65 15.40 33.31 -3.03
CA ALA A 65 14.20 32.46 -3.03
C ALA A 65 14.10 31.51 -1.83
N ASP A 66 15.11 31.46 -0.95
CA ASP A 66 15.06 30.78 0.34
C ASP A 66 14.58 31.71 1.48
N GLY A 67 14.36 33.00 1.18
CA GLY A 67 13.81 33.97 2.14
C GLY A 67 14.86 34.70 2.99
N VAL A 68 16.15 34.59 2.64
CA VAL A 68 17.26 35.22 3.36
C VAL A 68 18.05 36.18 2.47
N ARG A 69 18.83 37.09 3.08
CA ARG A 69 19.68 38.05 2.37
C ARG A 69 21.14 37.56 2.39
N GLY A 70 21.77 37.55 1.22
CA GLY A 70 23.14 37.10 1.04
C GLY A 70 23.41 36.59 -0.37
N HIS A 71 24.62 36.09 -0.60
CA HIS A 71 25.06 35.57 -1.90
C HIS A 71 25.96 34.34 -1.77
N LEU A 72 26.20 33.67 -2.90
CA LEU A 72 27.17 32.59 -3.00
C LEU A 72 28.58 33.15 -3.25
N GLU A 73 29.56 32.61 -2.53
CA GLU A 73 30.98 32.88 -2.76
C GLU A 73 31.71 31.59 -3.15
N ALA A 74 32.59 31.66 -4.14
CA ALA A 74 33.38 30.52 -4.59
C ALA A 74 34.63 30.32 -3.71
N ILE A 75 34.79 29.12 -3.17
CA ILE A 75 35.91 28.76 -2.28
C ILE A 75 36.91 27.77 -2.91
N GLY A 76 36.65 27.30 -4.13
CA GLY A 76 37.52 26.36 -4.83
C GLY A 76 36.90 25.76 -6.08
N GLU A 77 37.50 24.67 -6.57
CA GLU A 77 37.00 23.85 -7.69
C GLU A 77 36.43 22.52 -7.17
N SER A 78 35.36 22.03 -7.81
CA SER A 78 34.77 20.73 -7.42
C SER A 78 35.72 19.58 -7.77
N SER A 79 36.04 18.75 -6.78
CA SER A 79 36.91 17.58 -6.93
C SER A 79 36.14 16.28 -7.23
N PHE A 80 34.83 16.36 -7.43
CA PHE A 80 33.96 15.19 -7.56
C PHE A 80 34.27 14.35 -8.80
N ARG A 81 34.45 13.04 -8.60
CA ARG A 81 34.73 12.07 -9.67
C ARG A 81 33.56 11.14 -9.90
N GLU A 82 33.00 11.18 -11.10
CA GLU A 82 31.92 10.28 -11.48
C GLU A 82 32.34 8.82 -11.58
N SER A 83 31.48 7.93 -11.09
CA SER A 83 31.60 6.50 -11.29
C SER A 83 31.28 6.08 -12.74
N PHE A 84 31.74 4.89 -13.14
CA PHE A 84 31.37 4.29 -14.42
C PHE A 84 29.85 4.15 -14.58
N TYR A 85 29.15 3.82 -13.50
CA TYR A 85 27.70 3.70 -13.48
C TYR A 85 27.04 5.03 -13.88
N THR A 86 27.35 6.13 -13.19
CA THR A 86 26.75 7.45 -13.45
C THR A 86 27.04 7.93 -14.87
N ARG A 87 28.29 7.78 -15.32
CA ARG A 87 28.73 8.30 -16.62
C ARG A 87 28.18 7.53 -17.83
N ARG A 88 28.09 6.20 -17.75
CA ARG A 88 27.77 5.34 -18.90
C ARG A 88 26.45 4.62 -18.73
N VAL A 89 26.30 3.85 -17.66
CA VAL A 89 25.14 2.95 -17.47
C VAL A 89 23.86 3.76 -17.26
N LYS A 90 23.88 4.68 -16.30
CA LYS A 90 22.74 5.53 -15.96
C LYS A 90 22.29 6.35 -17.16
N ARG A 91 23.23 7.00 -17.86
CA ARG A 91 22.92 7.76 -19.08
C ARG A 91 22.30 6.91 -20.18
N ALA A 92 22.77 5.68 -20.39
CA ALA A 92 22.19 4.77 -21.38
C ALA A 92 20.75 4.36 -21.02
N VAL A 93 20.51 4.07 -19.74
CA VAL A 93 19.16 3.76 -19.22
C VAL A 93 18.23 4.97 -19.38
N ASP A 94 18.68 6.16 -18.97
CA ASP A 94 17.90 7.40 -19.10
C ASP A 94 17.51 7.66 -20.56
N LEU A 95 18.46 7.54 -21.48
CA LEU A 95 18.23 7.76 -22.91
C LEU A 95 17.24 6.73 -23.49
N PHE A 96 17.41 5.45 -23.15
CA PHE A 96 16.52 4.39 -23.62
C PHE A 96 15.10 4.57 -23.06
N VAL A 97 14.95 4.70 -21.74
CA VAL A 97 13.64 4.80 -21.09
C VAL A 97 12.89 6.07 -21.52
N SER A 98 13.58 7.21 -21.60
CA SER A 98 12.95 8.47 -22.04
C SER A 98 12.50 8.42 -23.50
N PHE A 99 13.24 7.76 -24.39
CA PHE A 99 12.82 7.56 -25.78
C PHE A 99 11.46 6.84 -25.89
N PHE A 100 11.33 5.68 -25.24
CA PHE A 100 10.08 4.94 -25.25
C PHE A 100 8.96 5.69 -24.53
N ALA A 101 9.28 6.38 -23.43
CA ALA A 101 8.30 7.19 -22.71
C ALA A 101 7.73 8.32 -23.59
N LEU A 102 8.56 9.03 -24.35
CA LEU A 102 8.11 10.07 -25.29
C LEU A 102 7.17 9.51 -26.36
N ILE A 103 7.46 8.31 -26.89
CA ILE A 103 6.60 7.66 -27.89
C ILE A 103 5.26 7.26 -27.26
N PHE A 104 5.28 6.50 -26.16
CA PHE A 104 4.06 5.97 -25.55
C PHE A 104 3.17 7.05 -24.93
N LEU A 105 3.78 8.13 -24.42
CA LEU A 105 3.04 9.24 -23.84
C LEU A 105 2.66 10.30 -24.88
N SER A 106 3.11 10.22 -26.14
CA SER A 106 2.79 11.23 -27.16
C SER A 106 1.28 11.53 -27.33
N PRO A 107 0.34 10.56 -27.25
CA PRO A 107 -1.09 10.87 -27.32
C PRO A 107 -1.57 11.69 -26.11
N LEU A 108 -1.03 11.39 -24.91
CA LEU A 108 -1.33 12.11 -23.69
C LEU A 108 -0.75 13.53 -23.74
N PHE A 109 0.49 13.68 -24.22
CA PHE A 109 1.11 15.00 -24.44
C PHE A 109 0.24 15.85 -25.35
N LEU A 110 -0.24 15.31 -26.47
CA LEU A 110 -1.11 16.04 -27.40
C LEU A 110 -2.42 16.46 -26.72
N ALA A 111 -3.09 15.54 -26.01
CA ALA A 111 -4.34 15.83 -25.32
C ALA A 111 -4.18 16.93 -24.25
N LEU A 112 -3.12 16.86 -23.43
CA LEU A 112 -2.82 17.89 -22.43
C LEU A 112 -2.47 19.23 -23.07
N SER A 113 -1.70 19.21 -24.17
CA SER A 113 -1.31 20.41 -24.90
C SER A 113 -2.53 21.15 -25.46
N LEU A 114 -3.48 20.42 -26.05
CA LEU A 114 -4.76 20.98 -26.53
C LEU A 114 -5.58 21.53 -25.37
N ALA A 115 -5.70 20.79 -24.26
CA ALA A 115 -6.44 21.25 -23.08
C ALA A 115 -5.87 22.54 -22.49
N ILE A 116 -4.53 22.68 -22.44
CA ILE A 116 -3.87 23.90 -21.94
C ILE A 116 -4.14 25.10 -22.84
N VAL A 117 -4.05 24.94 -24.16
CA VAL A 117 -4.26 26.02 -25.14
C VAL A 117 -5.74 26.46 -25.17
N ILE A 118 -6.67 25.52 -24.98
CA ILE A 118 -8.11 25.81 -24.90
C ILE A 118 -8.47 26.57 -23.63
N ASP A 119 -7.86 26.23 -22.48
CA ASP A 119 -8.18 26.83 -21.19
C ASP A 119 -7.57 28.22 -20.97
N ASP A 120 -6.34 28.44 -21.47
CA ASP A 120 -5.65 29.75 -21.47
C ASP A 120 -4.80 29.86 -22.74
N PRO A 121 -5.19 30.59 -23.80
CA PRO A 121 -4.40 30.65 -25.04
C PRO A 121 -2.94 31.10 -24.80
N GLY A 122 -1.98 30.43 -25.45
CA GLY A 122 -0.56 30.76 -25.38
C GLY A 122 0.36 29.52 -25.39
N PRO A 123 1.63 29.67 -24.98
CA PRO A 123 2.60 28.57 -24.98
C PRO A 123 2.16 27.38 -24.12
N VAL A 124 2.24 26.18 -24.68
CA VAL A 124 1.93 24.92 -23.96
C VAL A 124 2.90 24.67 -22.80
N PHE A 125 4.18 24.95 -23.03
CA PHE A 125 5.25 24.69 -22.08
C PHE A 125 5.59 25.94 -21.29
N PHE A 126 5.80 25.74 -19.99
CA PHE A 126 6.45 26.69 -19.11
C PHE A 126 7.92 26.28 -18.95
N THR A 127 8.84 27.21 -19.13
CA THR A 127 10.28 26.98 -19.03
C THR A 127 10.86 27.76 -17.87
N GLN A 128 11.69 27.12 -17.03
CA GLN A 128 12.27 27.77 -15.86
C GLN A 128 13.77 27.51 -15.76
N LYS A 129 14.53 28.54 -15.35
CA LYS A 129 15.98 28.40 -15.09
C LYS A 129 16.19 27.58 -13.80
N ARG A 130 16.98 26.53 -13.90
CA ARG A 130 17.25 25.60 -12.79
C ARG A 130 18.73 25.26 -12.67
N VAL A 131 19.13 24.88 -11.46
CA VAL A 131 20.50 24.41 -11.16
C VAL A 131 20.63 22.96 -11.60
N GLY A 132 21.55 22.69 -12.52
CA GLY A 132 21.91 21.38 -13.01
C GLY A 132 23.23 20.88 -12.45
N LYS A 133 23.77 19.84 -13.10
CA LYS A 133 25.04 19.22 -12.71
C LYS A 133 26.18 20.24 -12.72
N ASN A 134 27.06 20.16 -11.71
CA ASN A 134 28.16 21.10 -11.46
C ASN A 134 27.68 22.55 -11.37
N LYS A 135 26.45 22.75 -10.88
CA LYS A 135 25.76 24.05 -10.81
C LYS A 135 25.51 24.73 -12.16
N GLN A 136 25.72 24.06 -13.29
CA GLN A 136 25.39 24.59 -14.62
C GLN A 136 23.89 24.88 -14.71
N TYR A 137 23.49 26.06 -15.18
CA TYR A 137 22.08 26.36 -15.40
C TYR A 137 21.53 25.67 -16.64
N PHE A 138 20.28 25.21 -16.55
CA PHE A 138 19.53 24.69 -17.69
C PHE A 138 18.06 25.10 -17.65
N GLN A 139 17.40 25.02 -18.80
CA GLN A 139 15.97 25.25 -18.95
C GLN A 139 15.20 23.97 -18.63
N LEU A 140 14.42 24.00 -17.55
CA LEU A 140 13.50 22.94 -17.17
C LEU A 140 12.15 23.14 -17.86
N HIS A 141 11.61 22.10 -18.49
CA HIS A 141 10.30 22.14 -19.15
C HIS A 141 9.20 21.58 -18.26
N LYS A 142 8.08 22.30 -18.17
CA LYS A 142 6.83 21.85 -17.56
C LYS A 142 5.65 22.14 -18.47
N PHE A 143 4.53 21.45 -18.27
CA PHE A 143 3.27 21.93 -18.84
C PHE A 143 2.82 23.17 -18.06
N ARG A 144 2.40 24.20 -18.79
CA ARG A 144 1.87 25.41 -18.18
C ARG A 144 0.56 25.08 -17.45
N SER A 145 0.56 25.30 -16.14
CA SER A 145 -0.59 25.06 -15.25
C SER A 145 -1.08 26.34 -14.56
N MET A 146 -0.45 27.47 -14.85
CA MET A 146 -0.79 28.79 -14.33
C MET A 146 -0.99 29.77 -15.50
N LYS A 147 -1.77 30.83 -15.28
CA LYS A 147 -2.08 31.86 -16.29
C LYS A 147 -0.82 32.59 -16.73
N MET A 148 -0.82 33.09 -17.97
CA MET A 148 0.27 33.91 -18.50
C MET A 148 0.59 35.18 -17.69
N SER A 149 -0.35 35.68 -16.89
CA SER A 149 -0.16 36.86 -16.02
C SER A 149 0.57 36.57 -14.70
N THR A 150 1.04 35.34 -14.49
CA THR A 150 1.75 34.93 -13.26
C THR A 150 3.20 35.43 -13.27
N PRO A 151 3.72 36.02 -12.18
CA PRO A 151 5.14 36.39 -12.09
C PRO A 151 6.08 35.21 -12.36
N HIS A 152 7.06 35.41 -13.25
CA HIS A 152 8.05 34.39 -13.60
C HIS A 152 9.08 34.21 -12.47
N ASP A 153 9.66 33.02 -12.34
CA ASP A 153 10.76 32.70 -11.39
C ASP A 153 10.50 32.96 -9.89
N THR A 154 9.25 33.13 -9.50
CA THR A 154 8.85 33.22 -8.08
C THR A 154 8.28 31.87 -7.61
N PRO A 155 8.79 31.28 -6.51
CA PRO A 155 8.18 30.08 -5.92
C PRO A 155 6.70 30.28 -5.60
N THR A 156 5.88 29.26 -5.80
CA THR A 156 4.42 29.34 -5.58
C THR A 156 4.07 29.73 -4.14
N HIS A 157 4.89 29.38 -3.15
CA HIS A 157 4.68 29.71 -1.74
C HIS A 157 4.98 31.17 -1.38
N MET A 158 5.69 31.90 -2.24
CA MET A 158 5.91 33.34 -2.07
C MET A 158 4.76 34.18 -2.67
N LEU A 159 3.82 33.55 -3.39
CA LEU A 159 2.63 34.24 -3.91
C LEU A 159 1.57 34.37 -2.80
N LYS A 160 1.13 35.59 -2.51
CA LYS A 160 0.11 35.87 -1.47
C LYS A 160 -1.21 35.12 -1.67
N ASN A 161 -1.60 34.87 -2.93
CA ASN A 161 -2.75 34.04 -3.29
C ASN A 161 -2.38 33.23 -4.55
N PRO A 162 -1.85 32.01 -4.40
CA PRO A 162 -1.43 31.19 -5.53
C PRO A 162 -2.60 30.68 -6.36
N GLU A 163 -3.76 30.44 -5.73
CA GLU A 163 -4.91 29.82 -6.39
C GLU A 163 -5.49 30.69 -7.52
N GLN A 164 -5.40 32.01 -7.42
CA GLN A 164 -5.92 32.94 -8.45
C GLN A 164 -5.24 32.78 -9.82
N TYR A 165 -4.00 32.30 -9.81
CA TYR A 165 -3.15 32.15 -10.98
C TYR A 165 -3.24 30.75 -11.60
N ILE A 166 -3.80 29.76 -10.91
CA ILE A 166 -3.91 28.38 -11.42
C ILE A 166 -5.10 28.28 -12.39
N THR A 167 -4.89 27.70 -13.57
CA THR A 167 -5.96 27.49 -14.57
C THR A 167 -6.83 26.28 -14.21
N ARG A 168 -7.99 26.10 -14.86
CA ARG A 168 -8.91 24.98 -14.54
C ARG A 168 -8.29 23.63 -14.88
N VAL A 169 -7.70 23.55 -16.06
CA VAL A 169 -6.89 22.41 -16.53
C VAL A 169 -5.62 22.30 -15.68
N GLY A 170 -5.00 23.42 -15.33
CA GLY A 170 -3.83 23.49 -14.46
C GLY A 170 -4.05 22.83 -13.10
N LYS A 171 -5.24 23.03 -12.50
CA LYS A 171 -5.62 22.36 -11.24
C LYS A 171 -5.60 20.84 -11.37
N PHE A 172 -6.13 20.30 -12.47
CA PHE A 172 -6.10 18.86 -12.75
C PHE A 172 -4.67 18.36 -12.99
N ILE A 173 -3.90 19.06 -13.82
CA ILE A 173 -2.51 18.70 -14.16
C ILE A 173 -1.65 18.63 -12.89
N ARG A 174 -1.71 19.65 -12.02
CA ARG A 174 -0.94 19.72 -10.76
C ARG A 174 -1.36 18.64 -9.76
N ALA A 175 -2.67 18.39 -9.63
CA ALA A 175 -3.18 17.37 -8.71
C ALA A 175 -2.68 15.94 -9.03
N HIS A 176 -2.30 15.70 -10.29
CA HIS A 176 -1.80 14.42 -10.77
C HIS A 176 -0.30 14.45 -11.13
N SER A 177 0.41 15.55 -10.82
CA SER A 177 1.82 15.78 -11.19
C SER A 177 2.10 15.60 -12.69
N LEU A 178 1.10 15.85 -13.53
CA LEU A 178 1.25 15.74 -14.98
C LEU A 178 2.07 16.91 -15.55
N ASP A 179 2.23 18.01 -14.80
CA ASP A 179 2.99 19.18 -15.23
C ASP A 179 4.46 18.88 -15.46
N GLU A 180 4.99 17.82 -14.86
CA GLU A 180 6.40 17.45 -14.95
C GLU A 180 6.73 16.51 -16.10
N LEU A 181 5.73 15.98 -16.80
CA LEU A 181 5.94 15.07 -17.93
C LEU A 181 6.90 15.63 -19.00
N PRO A 182 6.87 16.94 -19.35
CA PRO A 182 7.81 17.49 -20.33
C PRO A 182 9.28 17.36 -19.93
N GLN A 183 9.61 17.16 -18.64
CA GLN A 183 10.98 16.90 -18.20
C GLN A 183 11.55 15.58 -18.75
N ILE A 184 10.72 14.67 -19.26
CA ILE A 184 11.20 13.48 -19.99
C ILE A 184 12.03 13.90 -21.21
N TRP A 185 11.69 15.03 -21.84
CA TRP A 185 12.51 15.63 -22.90
C TRP A 185 13.86 16.09 -22.35
N ASP A 186 13.89 16.74 -21.19
CA ASP A 186 15.14 17.19 -20.54
C ASP A 186 16.06 16.01 -20.17
N ILE A 187 15.46 14.87 -19.80
CA ILE A 187 16.17 13.61 -19.59
C ILE A 187 16.74 13.07 -20.91
N PHE A 188 15.94 13.04 -21.99
CA PHE A 188 16.39 12.58 -23.30
C PHE A 188 17.55 13.44 -23.84
N VAL A 189 17.43 14.77 -23.75
CA VAL A 189 18.48 15.75 -24.12
C VAL A 189 19.72 15.61 -23.23
N GLY A 190 19.55 15.18 -21.99
CA GLY A 190 20.64 14.94 -21.02
C GLY A 190 20.96 16.15 -20.17
N ASN A 191 19.97 16.98 -19.85
CA ASN A 191 20.04 17.99 -18.79
C ASN A 191 19.62 17.42 -17.43
N MET A 192 18.88 16.31 -17.46
CA MET A 192 18.35 15.62 -16.28
C MET A 192 18.51 14.11 -16.40
N SER A 193 18.20 13.43 -15.31
CA SER A 193 18.05 11.98 -15.18
C SER A 193 16.67 11.67 -14.61
N PHE A 194 16.19 10.42 -14.74
CA PHE A 194 14.97 10.02 -14.04
C PHE A 194 15.15 10.12 -12.52
N ILE A 195 16.32 9.72 -12.03
CA ILE A 195 16.67 9.71 -10.60
C ILE A 195 17.89 10.57 -10.31
N GLY A 196 17.79 11.44 -9.32
CA GLY A 196 18.84 12.36 -8.86
C GLY A 196 18.28 13.41 -7.89
N PRO A 197 19.12 14.25 -7.26
CA PRO A 197 18.65 15.38 -6.48
C PRO A 197 17.72 16.25 -7.33
N ARG A 198 16.56 16.64 -6.79
CA ARG A 198 15.61 17.47 -7.55
C ARG A 198 16.22 18.85 -7.82
N PRO A 199 16.17 19.38 -9.06
CA PRO A 199 16.84 20.61 -9.40
C PRO A 199 16.30 21.81 -8.60
N GLY A 200 17.20 22.51 -7.90
CA GLY A 200 16.86 23.76 -7.19
C GLY A 200 16.56 24.89 -8.17
N LEU A 201 15.86 25.93 -7.70
CA LEU A 201 15.81 27.19 -8.45
C LEU A 201 17.20 27.83 -8.47
N TRP A 202 17.46 28.62 -9.50
CA TRP A 202 18.75 29.26 -9.70
C TRP A 202 19.11 30.28 -8.62
N ASN A 203 18.10 30.81 -7.91
CA ASN A 203 18.18 31.83 -6.86
C ASN A 203 17.90 31.26 -5.44
N GLN A 204 18.12 29.96 -5.23
CA GLN A 204 18.06 29.32 -3.90
C GLN A 204 19.46 29.09 -3.36
N ASP A 205 20.13 30.16 -2.97
CA ASP A 205 21.55 30.15 -2.64
C ASP A 205 21.85 29.29 -1.41
N CYS A 206 21.00 29.28 -0.39
CA CYS A 206 21.19 28.44 0.78
C CYS A 206 21.13 26.96 0.42
N LEU A 207 20.14 26.57 -0.40
CA LEU A 207 20.04 25.19 -0.85
C LEU A 207 21.23 24.77 -1.72
N ILE A 208 21.71 25.68 -2.58
CA ILE A 208 22.87 25.43 -3.44
C ILE A 208 24.12 25.22 -2.56
N ALA A 209 24.43 26.14 -1.65
CA ALA A 209 25.57 26.04 -0.76
C ALA A 209 25.51 24.78 0.13
N GLU A 210 24.34 24.47 0.68
CA GLU A 210 24.19 23.32 1.57
C GLU A 210 24.37 21.99 0.84
N ARG A 211 23.85 21.87 -0.40
CA ARG A 211 24.05 20.69 -1.24
C ARG A 211 25.49 20.50 -1.69
N ASP A 212 26.26 21.58 -1.76
CA ASP A 212 27.66 21.54 -2.17
C ASP A 212 28.54 20.80 -1.18
N LYS A 213 28.24 20.92 0.12
CA LYS A 213 28.89 20.19 1.22
C LYS A 213 28.84 18.66 1.04
N TYR A 214 27.86 18.16 0.28
CA TYR A 214 27.60 16.74 0.08
C TYR A 214 27.71 16.29 -1.38
N HIS A 215 28.30 17.10 -2.26
CA HIS A 215 28.43 16.82 -3.70
C HIS A 215 27.09 16.61 -4.45
N ALA A 216 25.97 17.01 -3.86
CA ALA A 216 24.66 16.84 -4.46
C ALA A 216 24.47 17.70 -5.72
N ASN A 217 25.20 18.82 -5.83
CA ASN A 217 25.23 19.63 -7.04
C ASN A 217 26.13 19.06 -8.15
N ASP A 218 27.01 18.09 -7.85
CA ASP A 218 27.99 17.55 -8.80
C ASP A 218 27.44 16.40 -9.67
N VAL A 219 26.21 15.95 -9.39
CA VAL A 219 25.54 14.85 -10.10
C VAL A 219 24.36 15.36 -10.92
N MET A 220 23.91 14.55 -11.88
CA MET A 220 22.77 14.92 -12.73
C MET A 220 21.49 15.09 -11.88
N PRO A 221 20.77 16.22 -11.99
CA PRO A 221 19.51 16.39 -11.30
C PRO A 221 18.46 15.39 -11.78
N GLY A 222 17.55 15.03 -10.88
CA GLY A 222 16.50 14.04 -11.12
C GLY A 222 15.12 14.64 -11.26
N LEU A 223 14.28 14.01 -12.08
CA LEU A 223 12.81 14.17 -12.00
C LEU A 223 12.31 13.74 -10.60
N SER A 224 12.89 12.66 -10.08
CA SER A 224 12.69 12.22 -8.70
C SER A 224 14.02 11.87 -8.02
N GLY A 225 14.02 11.68 -6.71
CA GLY A 225 15.24 11.49 -5.92
C GLY A 225 14.95 10.99 -4.51
N LEU A 226 16.01 10.73 -3.74
CA LEU A 226 15.88 10.18 -2.39
C LEU A 226 15.10 11.14 -1.47
N ALA A 227 15.43 12.43 -1.46
CA ALA A 227 14.66 13.43 -0.68
C ALA A 227 13.18 13.48 -1.09
N GLN A 228 12.87 13.26 -2.38
CA GLN A 228 11.50 13.27 -2.91
C GLN A 228 10.65 12.06 -2.49
N ILE A 229 11.27 11.00 -1.99
CA ILE A 229 10.55 9.83 -1.44
C ILE A 229 10.63 9.76 0.09
N SER A 230 11.47 10.57 0.73
CA SER A 230 11.68 10.61 2.18
C SER A 230 10.84 11.68 2.89
N GLY A 231 10.52 12.79 2.24
CA GLY A 231 9.71 13.87 2.84
C GLY A 231 9.32 15.01 1.90
N ARG A 232 9.90 15.08 0.69
CA ARG A 232 9.64 16.12 -0.32
C ARG A 232 9.88 17.53 0.20
N ASP A 233 8.79 18.28 0.36
CA ASP A 233 8.78 19.71 0.71
C ASP A 233 8.66 19.90 2.23
N GLU A 234 8.33 18.86 3.00
CA GLU A 234 8.29 18.91 4.47
C GLU A 234 9.70 18.97 5.11
N LEU A 235 10.75 18.71 4.34
CA LEU A 235 12.14 18.69 4.80
C LEU A 235 12.74 20.09 4.80
N GLU A 236 13.45 20.43 5.88
CA GLU A 236 14.29 21.62 5.93
C GLU A 236 15.45 21.53 4.93
N ILE A 237 16.02 22.67 4.52
CA ILE A 237 17.08 22.76 3.51
C ILE A 237 18.29 21.88 3.88
N SER A 238 18.72 21.92 5.14
CA SER A 238 19.84 21.13 5.67
C SER A 238 19.60 19.63 5.59
N GLU A 239 18.44 19.17 6.07
CA GLU A 239 18.06 17.76 6.03
C GLU A 239 17.92 17.26 4.58
N LYS A 240 17.30 18.07 3.72
CA LYS A 240 17.14 17.78 2.29
C LYS A 240 18.49 17.62 1.59
N ALA A 241 19.42 18.55 1.82
CA ALA A 241 20.76 18.51 1.25
C ALA A 241 21.55 17.27 1.72
N LYS A 242 21.44 16.93 3.01
CA LYS A 242 22.06 15.72 3.57
C LYS A 242 21.51 14.43 2.94
N ILE A 243 20.18 14.33 2.77
CA ILE A 243 19.55 13.17 2.13
C ILE A 243 19.95 13.08 0.64
N ASP A 244 20.03 14.21 -0.05
CA ASP A 244 20.55 14.25 -1.43
C ASP A 244 22.03 13.80 -1.47
N GLY A 245 22.82 14.15 -0.45
CA GLY A 245 24.18 13.65 -0.22
C GLY A 245 24.25 12.13 -0.02
N GLU A 246 23.38 11.56 0.83
CA GLU A 246 23.30 10.11 1.02
C GLU A 246 22.97 9.36 -0.28
N TYR A 247 22.18 9.99 -1.15
CA TYR A 247 21.96 9.47 -2.49
C TYR A 247 23.27 9.47 -3.28
N VAL A 248 24.03 10.59 -3.29
CA VAL A 248 25.32 10.71 -3.98
C VAL A 248 26.31 9.62 -3.57
N GLU A 249 26.47 9.40 -2.26
CA GLU A 249 27.38 8.38 -1.70
C GLU A 249 27.04 6.96 -2.16
N LYS A 250 25.75 6.70 -2.39
CA LYS A 250 25.22 5.36 -2.69
C LYS A 250 24.73 5.25 -4.13
N ILE A 251 25.10 6.17 -5.02
CA ILE A 251 24.65 6.15 -6.41
C ILE A 251 25.00 4.80 -7.05
N GLY A 252 23.97 4.14 -7.54
CA GLY A 252 24.07 2.84 -8.18
C GLY A 252 22.69 2.35 -8.57
N PHE A 253 22.67 1.26 -9.35
CA PHE A 253 21.42 0.69 -9.88
C PHE A 253 20.37 0.42 -8.81
N LEU A 254 20.77 -0.14 -7.66
CA LEU A 254 19.83 -0.44 -6.58
C LEU A 254 19.25 0.82 -5.92
N MET A 255 20.06 1.88 -5.77
CA MET A 255 19.59 3.15 -5.23
C MET A 255 18.63 3.84 -6.21
N ASP A 256 18.96 3.85 -7.49
CA ASP A 256 18.08 4.38 -8.54
C ASP A 256 16.72 3.64 -8.56
N MET A 257 16.74 2.31 -8.50
CA MET A 257 15.51 1.51 -8.44
C MET A 257 14.72 1.76 -7.16
N ARG A 258 15.38 1.97 -6.01
CA ARG A 258 14.72 2.34 -4.75
C ARG A 258 13.97 3.66 -4.90
N CYS A 259 14.62 4.69 -5.44
CA CYS A 259 14.00 5.98 -5.69
C CYS A 259 12.85 5.85 -6.70
N LEU A 260 13.06 5.18 -7.84
CA LEU A 260 12.05 5.00 -8.88
C LEU A 260 10.77 4.36 -8.34
N PHE A 261 10.89 3.22 -7.64
CA PHE A 261 9.71 2.56 -7.05
C PHE A 261 9.11 3.38 -5.91
N GLY A 262 9.93 4.04 -5.09
CA GLY A 262 9.45 4.96 -4.06
C GLY A 262 8.54 6.05 -4.65
N THR A 263 8.93 6.63 -5.78
CA THR A 263 8.15 7.64 -6.50
C THR A 263 6.84 7.08 -7.03
N VAL A 264 6.87 5.90 -7.66
CA VAL A 264 5.64 5.23 -8.16
C VAL A 264 4.65 4.99 -7.02
N PHE A 265 5.11 4.52 -5.85
CA PHE A 265 4.23 4.30 -4.69
C PHE A 265 3.74 5.61 -4.08
N ALA A 266 4.56 6.66 -4.05
CA ALA A 266 4.16 7.98 -3.54
C ALA A 266 3.11 8.66 -4.44
N VAL A 267 3.18 8.48 -5.76
CA VAL A 267 2.20 9.02 -6.72
C VAL A 267 0.89 8.22 -6.70
N LEU A 268 0.95 6.88 -6.54
CA LEU A 268 -0.24 6.02 -6.51
C LEU A 268 -0.96 6.00 -5.16
N GLY A 269 -0.23 6.14 -4.05
CA GLY A 269 -0.83 6.40 -2.76
C GLY A 269 -1.27 7.86 -2.72
N LYS A 270 -2.56 8.14 -2.52
CA LYS A 270 -3.15 9.50 -2.47
C LYS A 270 -2.62 10.37 -1.31
N GLN A 271 -1.31 10.46 -1.07
CA GLN A 271 -0.72 11.53 -0.30
C GLN A 271 -0.77 12.76 -1.22
N GLY A 272 -1.67 13.70 -0.91
CA GLY A 272 -1.89 14.90 -1.72
C GLY A 272 -0.58 15.64 -1.97
N VAL A 273 -0.40 16.13 -3.19
CA VAL A 273 0.72 17.00 -3.56
C VAL A 273 0.43 18.39 -3.01
N VAL A 274 1.11 18.78 -1.95
CA VAL A 274 1.20 20.19 -1.53
C VAL A 274 2.53 20.69 -2.07
N GLU A 275 2.49 21.52 -3.12
CA GLU A 275 3.71 22.15 -3.63
C GLU A 275 4.08 23.35 -2.74
N GLY A 276 5.27 23.28 -2.14
CA GLY A 276 5.99 24.46 -1.64
C GLY A 276 5.81 24.87 -0.18
N GLY A 277 5.33 24.03 0.73
CA GLY A 277 5.25 24.39 2.15
C GLY A 277 6.49 23.95 2.95
N THR A 278 7.29 24.89 3.48
CA THR A 278 8.20 24.60 4.59
C THR A 278 7.36 24.28 5.84
N GLY A 279 7.63 23.14 6.46
CA GLY A 279 6.78 22.58 7.52
C GLY A 279 6.65 23.49 8.73
N ASN A 280 5.42 23.89 9.06
CA ASN A 280 5.10 24.47 10.36
C ASN A 280 3.89 23.75 10.97
N LYS A 281 4.12 22.95 12.02
CA LYS A 281 3.08 22.22 12.77
C LYS A 281 2.70 22.98 14.04
N LYS A 282 1.58 23.72 14.00
CA LYS A 282 0.78 24.03 15.20
C LYS A 282 -0.71 23.97 14.83
N GLY A 283 -1.48 23.17 15.58
CA GLY A 283 -2.94 23.21 15.55
C GLY A 283 -3.63 21.90 15.17
N LYS A 284 -3.73 20.96 16.11
CA LYS A 284 -4.79 19.91 16.14
C LYS A 284 -5.12 19.54 17.59
N GLN A 285 -5.70 20.49 18.31
CA GLN A 285 -6.75 20.23 19.30
C GLN A 285 -8.01 20.89 18.73
N GLU A 286 -9.20 20.41 19.11
CA GLU A 286 -10.52 20.77 18.59
C GLU A 286 -11.01 19.99 17.35
N LYS A 287 -11.61 18.82 17.62
CA LYS A 287 -12.96 18.49 17.13
C LYS A 287 -13.41 17.18 17.78
N GLN A 288 -13.81 17.29 19.04
CA GLN A 288 -14.51 16.26 19.78
C GLN A 288 -15.71 16.90 20.46
N GLN A 289 -16.70 17.30 19.67
CA GLN A 289 -18.05 17.58 20.16
C GLN A 289 -18.96 17.79 18.96
N THR A 290 -19.82 16.81 18.69
CA THR A 290 -21.18 16.96 18.16
C THR A 290 -21.62 15.60 17.65
N LEU A 291 -22.36 14.84 18.46
CA LEU A 291 -23.39 13.90 17.99
C LEU A 291 -24.40 13.80 19.14
N ARG A 292 -25.46 14.59 19.03
CA ARG A 292 -26.67 14.54 19.87
C ARG A 292 -27.59 13.43 19.37
N GLU A 293 -28.10 12.67 20.33
CA GLU A 293 -29.46 12.12 20.47
C GLU A 293 -30.33 11.89 19.22
N TYR A 294 -30.77 10.64 19.04
CA TYR A 294 -32.08 10.35 18.45
C TYR A 294 -32.65 9.05 19.08
N LYS A 295 -33.84 9.16 19.69
CA LYS A 295 -34.70 8.05 20.14
C LYS A 295 -35.79 7.82 19.09
N GLY A 296 -36.20 6.56 18.86
CA GLY A 296 -37.35 6.26 18.00
C GLY A 296 -37.76 4.78 18.00
N THR A 297 -39.04 4.55 18.27
CA THR A 297 -39.82 3.34 18.58
C THR A 297 -40.12 2.37 17.42
N ALA A 298 -40.56 1.16 17.79
CA ALA A 298 -40.86 -0.03 16.97
C ALA A 298 -42.25 -0.10 16.28
N LEU A 299 -42.42 -1.12 15.40
CA LEU A 299 -43.62 -1.96 15.02
C LEU A 299 -43.74 -2.20 13.47
N PRO A 300 -44.56 -3.16 12.92
CA PRO A 300 -44.15 -4.52 12.52
C PRO A 300 -44.64 -4.95 11.09
N LEU A 301 -44.50 -6.24 10.75
CA LEU A 301 -45.31 -7.10 9.82
C LEU A 301 -44.65 -7.70 8.54
N GLU A 302 -44.62 -9.04 8.55
CA GLU A 302 -45.01 -10.06 7.55
C GLU A 302 -44.51 -10.07 6.09
N GLY A 303 -43.95 -11.24 5.69
CA GLY A 303 -44.53 -12.03 4.59
C GLY A 303 -43.64 -12.45 3.39
N THR A 304 -43.49 -13.78 3.26
CA THR A 304 -43.42 -14.60 2.01
C THR A 304 -42.09 -15.21 1.50
N GLN A 305 -42.22 -16.49 1.15
CA GLN A 305 -41.27 -17.60 0.84
C GLN A 305 -40.51 -17.50 -0.51
N VAL A 306 -39.44 -18.30 -0.70
CA VAL A 306 -39.25 -19.31 -1.78
C VAL A 306 -38.06 -20.27 -1.47
N SER A 307 -38.31 -21.56 -1.76
CA SER A 307 -37.63 -22.86 -1.64
C SER A 307 -36.23 -23.13 -2.25
N GLY A 308 -35.51 -24.14 -1.71
CA GLY A 308 -34.90 -25.21 -2.55
C GLY A 308 -33.60 -25.98 -2.13
N ILE A 309 -33.73 -27.03 -1.27
CA ILE A 309 -33.08 -28.42 -1.31
C ILE A 309 -31.56 -28.60 -0.95
N PRO A 310 -31.05 -29.74 -0.36
CA PRO A 310 -31.63 -30.90 0.36
C PRO A 310 -31.01 -31.24 1.75
N GLU A 311 -31.84 -31.82 2.62
CA GLU A 311 -31.69 -33.03 3.45
C GLU A 311 -30.28 -33.65 3.63
N LEU A 312 -29.71 -33.55 4.84
CA LEU A 312 -28.81 -34.56 5.45
C LEU A 312 -28.56 -34.31 6.94
N ILE A 313 -28.95 -35.31 7.73
CA ILE A 313 -28.56 -35.61 9.13
C ILE A 313 -29.31 -34.84 10.22
N MET A 314 -30.51 -35.33 10.51
CA MET A 314 -31.03 -35.36 11.88
C MET A 314 -30.12 -36.23 12.74
N LYS A 315 -29.33 -35.61 13.63
CA LYS A 315 -28.82 -36.24 14.85
C LYS A 315 -29.06 -35.29 16.02
N GLU A 316 -29.90 -35.78 16.93
CA GLU A 316 -30.11 -35.42 18.33
C GLU A 316 -30.19 -33.93 18.75
N ASN A 317 -31.42 -33.60 19.17
CA ASN A 317 -31.83 -32.68 20.22
C ASN A 317 -32.03 -31.20 19.91
N ASN A 318 -33.19 -30.73 20.37
CA ASN A 318 -33.71 -29.38 20.56
C ASN A 318 -32.80 -28.45 21.41
N LYS A 319 -31.48 -28.72 21.47
CA LYS A 319 -30.54 -27.98 22.28
C LYS A 319 -30.35 -26.59 21.68
N VAL A 320 -30.71 -25.59 22.47
CA VAL A 320 -30.48 -24.18 22.17
C VAL A 320 -29.12 -23.80 22.74
N PHE A 321 -28.29 -23.14 21.93
CA PHE A 321 -27.00 -22.59 22.31
C PHE A 321 -27.13 -21.08 22.43
N LYS A 322 -26.89 -20.55 23.62
CA LYS A 322 -26.81 -19.11 23.85
C LYS A 322 -25.36 -18.67 23.74
N ILE A 323 -25.06 -17.82 22.77
CA ILE A 323 -23.70 -17.44 22.39
C ILE A 323 -23.53 -15.94 22.61
N LEU A 324 -22.51 -15.57 23.38
CA LEU A 324 -22.07 -14.19 23.51
C LEU A 324 -20.86 -13.95 22.60
N ILE A 325 -21.02 -13.12 21.58
CA ILE A 325 -19.92 -12.66 20.73
C ILE A 325 -19.36 -11.36 21.32
N THR A 326 -18.08 -11.35 21.64
CA THR A 326 -17.43 -10.14 22.17
C THR A 326 -16.56 -9.48 21.11
N GLY A 327 -16.65 -8.15 20.98
CA GLY A 327 -16.00 -7.39 19.92
C GLY A 327 -16.97 -6.99 18.81
N ALA A 328 -18.02 -6.26 19.18
CA ALA A 328 -18.97 -5.65 18.25
C ALA A 328 -18.25 -4.95 17.08
N HIS A 329 -18.82 -5.07 15.89
CA HIS A 329 -18.27 -4.56 14.63
C HIS A 329 -16.97 -5.22 14.15
N SER A 330 -16.60 -6.37 14.73
CA SER A 330 -15.54 -7.20 14.18
C SER A 330 -16.04 -7.96 12.95
N TYR A 331 -15.19 -8.03 11.92
CA TYR A 331 -15.54 -8.71 10.68
C TYR A 331 -15.88 -10.19 10.91
N VAL A 332 -15.09 -10.91 11.71
CA VAL A 332 -15.35 -12.34 11.97
C VAL A 332 -16.62 -12.51 12.80
N GLY A 333 -16.82 -11.71 13.85
CA GLY A 333 -18.02 -11.78 14.69
C GLY A 333 -19.30 -11.56 13.90
N GLU A 334 -19.38 -10.48 13.12
CA GLU A 334 -20.55 -10.16 12.29
C GLU A 334 -20.86 -11.24 11.26
N GLN A 335 -19.83 -11.86 10.66
CA GLN A 335 -20.02 -12.90 9.66
C GLN A 335 -20.44 -14.24 10.28
N VAL A 336 -19.91 -14.58 11.45
CA VAL A 336 -20.35 -15.77 12.20
C VAL A 336 -21.77 -15.58 12.72
N GLU A 337 -22.10 -14.41 13.26
CA GLU A 337 -23.47 -14.05 13.67
C GLU A 337 -24.45 -14.22 12.50
N LYS A 338 -24.15 -13.58 11.37
CA LYS A 338 -24.95 -13.70 10.15
C LYS A 338 -25.08 -15.16 9.68
N TYR A 339 -23.98 -15.92 9.68
CA TYR A 339 -23.99 -17.32 9.26
C TYR A 339 -24.88 -18.19 10.16
N LEU A 340 -24.80 -18.02 11.49
CA LEU A 340 -25.62 -18.75 12.44
C LEU A 340 -27.10 -18.35 12.37
N GLU A 341 -27.40 -17.07 12.09
CA GLU A 341 -28.76 -16.62 11.81
C GLU A 341 -29.34 -17.22 10.51
N GLU A 342 -28.54 -17.26 9.45
CA GLU A 342 -28.91 -17.94 8.20
C GLU A 342 -29.07 -19.45 8.42
N TYR A 343 -28.24 -20.05 9.25
CA TYR A 343 -28.36 -21.46 9.63
C TYR A 343 -29.66 -21.72 10.41
N ASN A 344 -30.01 -20.87 11.38
CA ASN A 344 -31.31 -20.92 12.07
C ASN A 344 -32.48 -20.91 11.08
N LYS A 345 -32.45 -19.98 10.10
CA LYS A 345 -33.48 -19.90 9.05
C LYS A 345 -33.54 -21.18 8.21
N LYS A 346 -32.39 -21.77 7.90
CA LYS A 346 -32.30 -23.00 7.09
C LYS A 346 -32.88 -24.21 7.80
N ILE A 347 -32.59 -24.38 9.10
CA ILE A 347 -33.07 -25.56 9.86
C ILE A 347 -34.50 -25.42 10.38
N PHE A 348 -34.99 -24.19 10.55
CA PHE A 348 -36.36 -23.89 10.99
C PHE A 348 -37.14 -23.12 9.91
N GLU A 349 -37.02 -23.53 8.65
CA GLU A 349 -37.68 -22.87 7.51
C GLU A 349 -39.19 -22.67 7.72
N PHE A 350 -39.84 -23.62 8.39
CA PHE A 350 -41.28 -23.60 8.70
C PHE A 350 -41.64 -23.20 10.14
N SER A 351 -40.66 -22.72 10.94
CA SER A 351 -40.85 -22.34 12.35
C SER A 351 -39.89 -21.22 12.76
N PRO A 352 -40.00 -20.01 12.16
CA PRO A 352 -39.03 -18.92 12.34
C PRO A 352 -38.91 -18.40 13.78
N GLU A 353 -39.88 -18.71 14.65
CA GLU A 353 -39.84 -18.44 16.08
C GLU A 353 -38.84 -19.31 16.84
N LYS A 354 -38.46 -20.46 16.28
CA LYS A 354 -37.47 -21.37 16.87
C LYS A 354 -36.07 -20.94 16.44
N LYS A 355 -35.15 -20.93 17.43
CA LYS A 355 -33.73 -20.68 17.21
C LYS A 355 -32.90 -21.76 17.89
N ARG A 356 -31.92 -22.29 17.18
CA ARG A 356 -30.90 -23.20 17.71
C ARG A 356 -29.74 -22.41 18.29
N TYR A 357 -29.41 -21.29 17.65
CA TYR A 357 -28.40 -20.34 18.13
C TYR A 357 -29.08 -19.02 18.53
N ILE A 358 -28.98 -18.66 19.81
CA ILE A 358 -29.36 -17.33 20.31
C ILE A 358 -28.07 -16.55 20.49
N ILE A 359 -27.92 -15.47 19.74
CA ILE A 359 -26.67 -14.74 19.65
C ILE A 359 -26.88 -13.35 20.23
N GLU A 360 -25.96 -12.91 21.07
CA GLU A 360 -25.85 -11.51 21.49
C GLU A 360 -24.43 -11.04 21.26
N THR A 361 -24.29 -9.82 20.73
CA THR A 361 -22.99 -9.21 20.43
C THR A 361 -22.78 -7.99 21.30
N ILE A 362 -21.62 -7.93 21.98
CA ILE A 362 -21.26 -6.79 22.85
C ILE A 362 -19.97 -6.11 22.43
N SER A 363 -19.91 -4.80 22.66
CA SER A 363 -18.69 -4.01 22.60
C SER A 363 -17.90 -4.17 23.90
N LEU A 364 -16.58 -4.32 23.80
CA LEU A 364 -15.68 -4.29 24.96
C LEU A 364 -14.99 -2.92 25.11
N TYR A 365 -15.42 -1.91 24.36
CA TYR A 365 -14.94 -0.55 24.56
C TYR A 365 -15.52 0.02 25.86
N GLY A 366 -14.64 0.53 26.73
CA GLY A 366 -15.02 1.01 28.05
C GLY A 366 -15.29 -0.11 29.04
N GLU A 367 -16.09 0.19 30.06
CA GLU A 367 -16.24 -0.66 31.26
C GLU A 367 -17.65 -1.28 31.39
N GLU A 368 -18.59 -0.91 30.52
CA GLU A 368 -19.99 -1.34 30.61
C GLU A 368 -20.17 -2.84 30.46
N TRP A 369 -19.33 -3.50 29.66
CA TRP A 369 -19.38 -4.96 29.48
C TRP A 369 -19.10 -5.72 30.79
N LYS A 370 -18.40 -5.12 31.76
CA LYS A 370 -18.13 -5.76 33.07
C LYS A 370 -19.42 -5.94 33.87
N LYS A 371 -20.42 -5.07 33.66
CA LYS A 371 -21.74 -5.11 34.29
C LYS A 371 -22.70 -6.09 33.62
N LYS A 372 -22.43 -6.51 32.38
CA LYS A 372 -23.24 -7.50 31.68
C LYS A 372 -23.10 -8.86 32.37
N ASP A 373 -24.22 -9.50 32.66
CA ASP A 373 -24.26 -10.86 33.20
C ASP A 373 -24.02 -11.89 32.08
N PHE A 374 -22.97 -12.71 32.22
CA PHE A 374 -22.63 -13.77 31.28
C PHE A 374 -23.27 -15.11 31.65
N SER A 375 -23.79 -15.29 32.87
CA SER A 375 -24.30 -16.59 33.35
C SER A 375 -25.46 -17.16 32.51
N CYS A 376 -26.12 -16.30 31.71
CA CYS A 376 -27.19 -16.69 30.82
C CYS A 376 -26.73 -17.33 29.49
N TYR A 377 -25.43 -17.31 29.16
CA TYR A 377 -24.88 -17.90 27.93
C TYR A 377 -24.23 -19.26 28.17
N ASP A 378 -24.15 -20.07 27.10
CA ASP A 378 -23.42 -21.33 27.10
C ASP A 378 -21.96 -21.14 26.66
N VAL A 379 -21.76 -20.22 25.71
CA VAL A 379 -20.49 -20.01 25.00
C VAL A 379 -20.16 -18.53 24.89
N VAL A 380 -18.90 -18.18 25.13
CA VAL A 380 -18.33 -16.88 24.77
C VAL A 380 -17.43 -17.05 23.55
N PHE A 381 -17.78 -16.41 22.44
CA PHE A 381 -16.93 -16.31 21.26
C PHE A 381 -16.18 -14.97 21.24
N HIS A 382 -14.90 -15.02 21.59
CA HIS A 382 -14.05 -13.86 21.74
C HIS A 382 -13.32 -13.50 20.46
N VAL A 383 -13.83 -12.46 19.78
CA VAL A 383 -13.28 -11.92 18.53
C VAL A 383 -12.75 -10.49 18.68
N ALA A 384 -12.87 -9.90 19.87
CA ALA A 384 -12.28 -8.61 20.17
C ALA A 384 -10.75 -8.71 20.05
N GLY A 385 -10.16 -7.75 19.35
CA GLY A 385 -8.73 -7.76 19.10
C GLY A 385 -8.28 -6.74 18.06
N ILE A 386 -7.03 -6.34 18.16
CA ILE A 386 -6.36 -5.51 17.16
C ILE A 386 -5.68 -6.44 16.17
N ALA A 387 -6.15 -6.45 14.93
CA ALA A 387 -5.56 -7.23 13.85
C ALA A 387 -4.24 -6.63 13.34
N HIS A 388 -3.38 -7.50 12.81
CA HIS A 388 -2.06 -7.14 12.27
C HIS A 388 -2.09 -5.95 11.30
N GLY A 389 -1.23 -4.96 11.56
CA GLY A 389 -1.00 -3.81 10.69
C GLY A 389 -2.03 -2.68 10.80
N ARG A 390 -2.93 -2.72 11.79
CA ARG A 390 -3.74 -1.56 12.18
C ARG A 390 -2.91 -0.52 12.93
N ILE A 391 -2.06 -0.99 13.84
CA ILE A 391 -1.09 -0.17 14.55
C ILE A 391 0.27 -0.39 13.90
N LYS A 392 0.99 0.71 13.64
CA LYS A 392 2.36 0.65 13.14
C LYS A 392 3.20 0.29 14.38
N GLU A 393 3.88 -0.85 14.40
CA GLU A 393 4.65 -1.28 15.59
C GLU A 393 5.95 -0.45 15.71
N ASN A 394 5.83 0.87 15.82
CA ASN A 394 6.97 1.80 15.78
C ASN A 394 7.31 2.39 17.15
N THR A 395 6.34 2.50 18.06
CA THR A 395 6.55 2.97 19.44
C THR A 395 6.20 1.89 20.47
N GLU A 396 6.73 2.01 21.68
CA GLU A 396 6.37 1.13 22.79
C GLU A 396 4.90 1.23 23.16
N GLU A 397 4.30 2.42 23.11
CA GLU A 397 2.86 2.62 23.33
C GLU A 397 2.01 1.85 22.33
N GLU A 398 2.38 1.92 21.03
CA GLU A 398 1.73 1.19 19.94
C GLU A 398 1.85 -0.33 20.13
N ILE A 399 2.99 -0.81 20.61
CA ILE A 399 3.23 -2.22 20.93
C ILE A 399 2.40 -2.65 22.15
N ASN A 400 2.41 -1.87 23.22
CA ASN A 400 1.69 -2.16 24.47
C ASN A 400 0.17 -2.23 24.26
N GLN A 401 -0.39 -1.46 23.32
CA GLN A 401 -1.80 -1.56 22.94
C GLN A 401 -2.17 -2.96 22.43
N TYR A 402 -1.29 -3.65 21.69
CA TYR A 402 -1.56 -5.03 21.28
C TYR A 402 -1.68 -5.97 22.49
N PHE A 403 -0.79 -5.86 23.48
CA PHE A 403 -0.85 -6.69 24.68
C PHE A 403 -2.08 -6.39 25.53
N ALA A 404 -2.39 -5.10 25.76
CA ALA A 404 -3.56 -4.71 26.53
C ALA A 404 -4.87 -5.29 25.94
N VAL A 405 -5.03 -5.26 24.61
CA VAL A 405 -6.27 -5.70 23.96
C VAL A 405 -6.27 -7.20 23.63
N ASN A 406 -5.19 -7.73 23.05
CA ASN A 406 -5.18 -9.12 22.58
C ASN A 406 -4.85 -10.13 23.68
N ARG A 407 -4.15 -9.72 24.75
CA ARG A 407 -3.74 -10.58 25.88
C ARG A 407 -4.54 -10.26 27.14
N ASP A 408 -4.43 -9.04 27.66
CA ASP A 408 -4.95 -8.71 28.99
C ASP A 408 -6.49 -8.66 29.00
N LEU A 409 -7.10 -7.99 28.02
CA LEU A 409 -8.56 -7.96 27.87
C LEU A 409 -9.14 -9.37 27.60
N ALA A 410 -8.47 -10.18 26.77
CA ALA A 410 -8.89 -11.55 26.49
C ALA A 410 -8.91 -12.40 27.77
N LYS A 411 -7.84 -12.34 28.57
CA LYS A 411 -7.77 -13.01 29.88
C LYS A 411 -8.88 -12.52 30.81
N ASN A 412 -9.08 -11.21 30.93
CA ASN A 412 -10.11 -10.65 31.82
C ASN A 412 -11.52 -11.11 31.45
N VAL A 413 -11.83 -11.17 30.15
CA VAL A 413 -13.12 -11.64 29.64
C VAL A 413 -13.30 -13.15 29.89
N ALA A 414 -12.25 -13.95 29.72
CA ALA A 414 -12.28 -15.38 30.02
C ALA A 414 -12.42 -15.68 31.51
N VAL A 415 -11.70 -14.96 32.38
CA VAL A 415 -11.85 -15.08 33.84
C VAL A 415 -13.27 -14.75 34.27
N LYS A 416 -13.87 -13.67 33.74
CA LYS A 416 -15.28 -13.35 34.00
C LYS A 416 -16.20 -14.47 33.52
N ALA A 417 -16.02 -14.94 32.28
CA ALA A 417 -16.82 -16.04 31.72
C ALA A 417 -16.76 -17.29 32.61
N LYS A 418 -15.56 -17.68 33.04
CA LYS A 418 -15.35 -18.82 33.95
C LYS A 418 -16.05 -18.62 35.29
N ASN A 419 -15.87 -17.45 35.91
CA ASN A 419 -16.49 -17.14 37.21
C ASN A 419 -18.01 -17.10 37.16
N GLU A 420 -18.59 -16.76 36.00
CA GLU A 420 -20.04 -16.71 35.79
C GLU A 420 -20.61 -18.02 35.21
N GLY A 421 -19.80 -19.08 35.17
CA GLY A 421 -20.28 -20.43 34.86
C GLY A 421 -20.50 -20.72 33.37
N ILE A 422 -19.90 -19.94 32.47
CA ILE A 422 -19.86 -20.26 31.04
C ILE A 422 -19.18 -21.61 30.84
N SER A 423 -19.68 -22.42 29.91
CA SER A 423 -19.13 -23.76 29.68
C SER A 423 -17.98 -23.80 28.67
N GLN A 424 -17.98 -22.90 27.68
CA GLN A 424 -16.96 -22.87 26.63
C GLN A 424 -16.54 -21.44 26.30
N PHE A 425 -15.22 -21.23 26.17
CA PHE A 425 -14.62 -19.98 25.73
C PHE A 425 -13.84 -20.21 24.44
N ILE A 426 -14.28 -19.57 23.36
CA ILE A 426 -13.68 -19.72 22.03
C ILE A 426 -12.87 -18.45 21.72
N PHE A 427 -11.56 -18.57 21.64
CA PHE A 427 -10.63 -17.47 21.39
C PHE A 427 -10.12 -17.45 19.95
N MET A 428 -10.29 -16.32 19.26
CA MET A 428 -9.69 -16.09 17.94
C MET A 428 -8.23 -15.65 18.06
N SER A 429 -7.31 -16.59 17.85
CA SER A 429 -5.89 -16.33 17.64
C SER A 429 -5.56 -16.17 16.14
N THR A 430 -4.35 -16.55 15.70
CA THR A 430 -3.83 -16.28 14.36
C THR A 430 -2.67 -17.20 13.97
N MET A 431 -2.56 -17.53 12.68
CA MET A 431 -1.35 -18.13 12.11
C MET A 431 -0.08 -17.28 12.27
N ALA A 432 -0.21 -15.96 12.57
CA ALA A 432 0.94 -15.08 12.75
C ALA A 432 1.83 -15.44 13.96
N VAL A 433 1.36 -16.31 14.88
CA VAL A 433 2.19 -16.90 15.94
C VAL A 433 3.36 -17.72 15.38
N TYR A 434 3.30 -18.12 14.11
CA TYR A 434 4.38 -18.83 13.41
C TYR A 434 5.20 -17.92 12.48
N GLY A 435 5.09 -16.59 12.58
CA GLY A 435 5.68 -15.68 11.59
C GLY A 435 7.21 -15.76 11.42
N GLY A 436 7.92 -16.29 12.40
CA GLY A 436 9.38 -16.42 12.46
C GLY A 436 9.94 -17.79 12.07
N ILE A 437 9.08 -18.78 11.79
CA ILE A 437 9.58 -20.10 11.40
C ILE A 437 10.29 -20.03 10.03
N LYS A 438 11.27 -20.92 9.85
CA LYS A 438 12.03 -21.01 8.59
C LYS A 438 11.33 -21.91 7.57
N ASP A 439 10.64 -22.94 8.05
CA ASP A 439 9.96 -23.92 7.22
C ASP A 439 8.67 -23.35 6.61
N ALA A 440 8.34 -23.83 5.42
CA ALA A 440 7.12 -23.42 4.72
C ALA A 440 5.86 -24.14 5.25
N VAL A 441 6.04 -25.30 5.87
CA VAL A 441 4.95 -26.13 6.39
C VAL A 441 4.91 -26.03 7.92
N ILE A 442 3.71 -25.86 8.46
CA ILE A 442 3.44 -25.90 9.89
C ILE A 442 2.78 -27.25 10.18
N THR A 443 3.39 -27.96 11.12
CA THR A 443 3.01 -29.29 11.59
C THR A 443 2.63 -29.22 13.07
N LYS A 444 2.16 -30.34 13.65
CA LYS A 444 1.81 -30.40 15.07
C LYS A 444 3.04 -30.19 15.98
N GLU A 445 4.21 -30.54 15.49
CA GLU A 445 5.50 -30.42 16.18
C GLU A 445 6.12 -29.02 16.00
N THR A 446 5.54 -28.18 15.14
CA THR A 446 6.07 -26.84 14.88
C THR A 446 5.81 -25.94 16.08
N ILE A 447 6.89 -25.44 16.67
CA ILE A 447 6.86 -24.53 17.82
C ILE A 447 6.53 -23.11 17.32
N PRO A 448 5.54 -22.41 17.92
CA PRO A 448 5.27 -21.00 17.63
C PRO A 448 6.50 -20.12 17.84
N SER A 449 6.73 -19.22 16.89
CA SER A 449 7.84 -18.26 16.92
C SER A 449 7.35 -16.95 16.27
N PRO A 450 6.65 -16.08 17.01
CA PRO A 450 6.15 -14.83 16.47
C PRO A 450 7.30 -13.83 16.25
N ILE A 451 7.12 -12.94 15.27
CA ILE A 451 8.08 -11.86 14.93
C ILE A 451 7.46 -10.47 14.99
N SER A 452 6.20 -10.38 15.45
CA SER A 452 5.44 -9.14 15.52
C SER A 452 4.71 -9.07 16.85
N ALA A 453 4.48 -7.85 17.36
CA ALA A 453 3.74 -7.64 18.60
C ALA A 453 2.33 -8.24 18.53
N TYR A 454 1.70 -8.20 17.35
CA TYR A 454 0.41 -8.87 17.13
C TYR A 454 0.46 -10.39 17.36
N GLY A 455 1.46 -11.08 16.79
CA GLY A 455 1.62 -12.52 16.95
C GLY A 455 2.00 -12.90 18.39
N GLU A 456 2.91 -12.13 19.00
CA GLU A 456 3.36 -12.34 20.38
C GLU A 456 2.22 -12.15 21.38
N SER A 457 1.47 -11.04 21.29
CA SER A 457 0.32 -10.79 22.17
C SER A 457 -0.76 -11.86 22.08
N LYS A 458 -1.00 -12.42 20.88
CA LYS A 458 -1.93 -13.53 20.70
C LYS A 458 -1.42 -14.83 21.30
N LEU A 459 -0.15 -15.18 21.08
CA LEU A 459 0.44 -16.38 21.67
C LEU A 459 0.45 -16.34 23.20
N GLN A 460 0.78 -15.19 23.81
CA GLN A 460 0.71 -15.05 25.26
C GLN A 460 -0.71 -15.14 25.80
N ALA A 461 -1.71 -14.66 25.04
CA ALA A 461 -3.11 -14.84 25.41
C ALA A 461 -3.49 -16.32 25.44
N GLU A 462 -3.03 -17.11 24.48
CA GLU A 462 -3.27 -18.55 24.44
C GLU A 462 -2.80 -19.25 25.70
N TRP A 463 -1.56 -19.02 26.14
CA TRP A 463 -1.02 -19.61 27.37
C TRP A 463 -1.86 -19.24 28.60
N LEU A 464 -2.23 -17.96 28.72
CA LEU A 464 -3.03 -17.48 29.86
C LEU A 464 -4.46 -18.03 29.85
N LEU A 465 -5.00 -18.39 28.68
CA LEU A 465 -6.34 -18.97 28.55
C LEU A 465 -6.30 -20.48 28.78
N GLU A 466 -5.27 -21.18 28.32
CA GLU A 466 -5.04 -22.60 28.61
C GLU A 466 -4.94 -22.86 30.12
N GLU A 467 -4.33 -21.95 30.89
CA GLU A 467 -4.30 -22.00 32.36
C GLU A 467 -5.68 -21.92 33.02
N LEU A 468 -6.70 -21.40 32.32
CA LEU A 468 -8.07 -21.31 32.84
C LEU A 468 -8.90 -22.56 32.54
N GLU A 469 -8.43 -23.47 31.72
CA GLU A 469 -9.19 -24.66 31.34
C GLU A 469 -9.36 -25.63 32.53
N ASP A 470 -10.57 -26.14 32.71
CA ASP A 470 -10.88 -27.20 33.68
C ASP A 470 -12.08 -28.05 33.21
N GLU A 471 -12.53 -28.99 34.05
CA GLU A 471 -13.64 -29.91 33.72
C GLU A 471 -14.96 -29.20 33.37
N LYS A 472 -15.16 -27.95 33.79
CA LYS A 472 -16.40 -27.18 33.60
C LYS A 472 -16.23 -26.01 32.63
N PHE A 473 -15.00 -25.56 32.40
CA PHE A 473 -14.68 -24.44 31.53
C PHE A 473 -13.70 -24.87 30.43
N THR A 474 -14.25 -25.16 29.25
CA THR A 474 -13.48 -25.60 28.08
C THR A 474 -12.95 -24.40 27.29
N VAL A 475 -11.69 -24.43 26.88
CA VAL A 475 -11.06 -23.34 26.12
C VAL A 475 -10.69 -23.83 24.73
N ALA A 476 -11.24 -23.19 23.70
CA ALA A 476 -10.91 -23.49 22.31
C ALA A 476 -10.16 -22.32 21.66
N ILE A 477 -8.96 -22.58 21.13
CA ILE A 477 -8.10 -21.59 20.49
C ILE A 477 -8.11 -21.84 18.99
N LEU A 478 -8.54 -20.86 18.19
CA LEU A 478 -8.48 -20.96 16.74
C LEU A 478 -7.29 -20.15 16.21
N ARG A 479 -6.39 -20.81 15.46
CA ARG A 479 -5.30 -20.16 14.72
C ARG A 479 -5.63 -20.16 13.22
N PRO A 480 -6.58 -19.34 12.74
CA PRO A 480 -6.89 -19.30 11.32
C PRO A 480 -5.72 -18.70 10.53
N PRO A 481 -5.55 -19.13 9.26
CA PRO A 481 -4.67 -18.48 8.30
C PRO A 481 -5.30 -17.17 7.79
N MET A 482 -4.93 -16.72 6.59
CA MET A 482 -5.57 -15.56 5.99
C MET A 482 -7.06 -15.84 5.74
N ILE A 483 -7.93 -15.10 6.43
CA ILE A 483 -9.38 -15.14 6.22
C ILE A 483 -9.73 -14.26 5.00
N TYR A 484 -10.60 -14.75 4.13
CA TYR A 484 -11.15 -13.98 3.01
C TYR A 484 -12.66 -14.18 2.86
N GLY A 485 -13.34 -13.21 2.24
CA GLY A 485 -14.78 -13.23 2.06
C GLY A 485 -15.35 -11.87 1.66
N HIS A 486 -16.67 -11.81 1.48
CA HIS A 486 -17.38 -10.58 1.16
C HIS A 486 -17.25 -9.58 2.33
N GLY A 487 -16.96 -8.30 2.04
CA GLY A 487 -16.74 -7.29 3.08
C GLY A 487 -15.42 -7.40 3.86
N CYS A 488 -14.57 -8.40 3.54
CA CYS A 488 -13.28 -8.59 4.20
C CYS A 488 -12.35 -7.39 3.98
N LYS A 489 -11.78 -6.87 5.09
CA LYS A 489 -10.77 -5.81 5.11
C LYS A 489 -9.36 -6.41 4.98
N GLY A 490 -8.38 -5.62 4.52
CA GLY A 490 -6.96 -6.00 4.57
C GLY A 490 -6.42 -6.57 3.25
N ASN A 491 -5.76 -7.74 3.30
CA ASN A 491 -4.98 -8.25 2.17
C ASN A 491 -5.85 -8.69 0.99
N TYR A 492 -7.01 -9.31 1.25
CA TYR A 492 -7.93 -9.73 0.19
C TYR A 492 -8.41 -8.54 -0.64
N THR A 493 -8.76 -7.42 -0.01
CA THR A 493 -9.15 -6.19 -0.74
C THR A 493 -8.03 -5.67 -1.65
N LYS A 494 -6.77 -5.80 -1.22
CA LYS A 494 -5.61 -5.42 -2.04
C LYS A 494 -5.45 -6.37 -3.24
N MET A 495 -5.65 -7.68 -3.03
CA MET A 495 -5.65 -8.67 -4.11
C MET A 495 -6.75 -8.40 -5.14
N VAL A 496 -7.97 -8.07 -4.70
CA VAL A 496 -9.07 -7.68 -5.60
C VAL A 496 -8.71 -6.45 -6.42
N LYS A 497 -8.11 -5.42 -5.79
CA LYS A 497 -7.64 -4.23 -6.52
C LYS A 497 -6.59 -4.57 -7.57
N LEU A 498 -5.63 -5.44 -7.24
CA LEU A 498 -4.58 -5.88 -8.18
C LEU A 498 -5.18 -6.71 -9.33
N ALA A 499 -6.08 -7.64 -9.03
CA ALA A 499 -6.74 -8.48 -10.02
C ALA A 499 -7.56 -7.70 -11.05
N ARG A 500 -8.13 -6.56 -10.64
CA ARG A 500 -8.88 -5.64 -11.51
C ARG A 500 -7.99 -4.68 -12.31
N LEU A 501 -6.74 -4.48 -11.87
CA LEU A 501 -5.81 -3.52 -12.49
C LEU A 501 -4.86 -4.19 -13.48
N LEU A 502 -4.34 -5.36 -13.14
CA LEU A 502 -3.23 -5.98 -13.85
C LEU A 502 -3.75 -6.98 -14.89
N PRO A 503 -3.58 -6.73 -16.21
CA PRO A 503 -3.92 -7.71 -17.26
C PRO A 503 -2.97 -8.92 -17.24
N VAL A 504 -1.83 -8.79 -16.57
CA VAL A 504 -0.77 -9.78 -16.50
C VAL A 504 -0.23 -9.87 -15.08
N PHE A 505 -0.04 -11.08 -14.55
CA PHE A 505 0.49 -11.32 -13.21
C PHE A 505 1.53 -12.46 -13.25
N PRO A 506 2.60 -12.43 -12.42
CA PRO A 506 3.57 -13.51 -12.43
C PRO A 506 2.95 -14.82 -11.89
N GLU A 507 3.34 -15.94 -12.49
CA GLU A 507 3.12 -17.25 -11.88
C GLU A 507 4.05 -17.41 -10.67
N VAL A 508 3.46 -17.54 -9.48
CA VAL A 508 4.21 -17.54 -8.21
C VAL A 508 4.71 -18.95 -7.87
N GLY A 509 3.83 -19.95 -7.95
CA GLY A 509 4.10 -21.33 -7.55
C GLY A 509 4.24 -21.50 -6.03
N ASN A 510 3.57 -20.68 -5.23
CA ASN A 510 3.56 -20.82 -3.77
C ASN A 510 2.36 -21.62 -3.26
N SER A 511 2.51 -22.18 -2.06
CA SER A 511 1.43 -22.85 -1.34
C SER A 511 1.09 -22.05 -0.09
N ARG A 512 -0.18 -21.70 0.06
CA ARG A 512 -0.67 -20.94 1.21
C ARG A 512 -1.96 -21.53 1.75
N SER A 513 -2.03 -21.63 3.08
CA SER A 513 -3.31 -21.82 3.76
C SER A 513 -4.09 -20.53 3.74
N MET A 514 -5.38 -20.63 3.44
CA MET A 514 -6.36 -19.56 3.61
C MET A 514 -7.67 -20.20 4.04
N ILE A 515 -8.59 -19.39 4.55
CA ILE A 515 -9.93 -19.88 4.90
C ILE A 515 -11.01 -18.91 4.43
N TYR A 516 -12.01 -19.45 3.74
CA TYR A 516 -13.22 -18.70 3.40
C TYR A 516 -14.05 -18.46 4.66
N ILE A 517 -14.60 -17.27 4.81
CA ILE A 517 -15.31 -16.88 6.04
C ILE A 517 -16.49 -17.79 6.40
N GLU A 518 -17.25 -18.32 5.43
CA GLU A 518 -18.35 -19.25 5.73
C GLU A 518 -17.84 -20.65 6.11
N ASN A 519 -16.71 -21.10 5.56
CA ASN A 519 -16.07 -22.35 6.04
C ASN A 519 -15.58 -22.18 7.49
N LEU A 520 -15.03 -21.01 7.84
CA LEU A 520 -14.65 -20.70 9.22
C LEU A 520 -15.86 -20.63 10.14
N ALA A 521 -16.97 -20.03 9.68
CA ALA A 521 -18.20 -19.96 10.46
C ALA A 521 -18.82 -21.34 10.69
N GLU A 522 -18.78 -22.22 9.68
CA GLU A 522 -19.19 -23.62 9.84
C GLU A 522 -18.31 -24.37 10.84
N PHE A 523 -16.98 -24.17 10.78
CA PHE A 523 -16.07 -24.75 11.76
C PHE A 523 -16.40 -24.30 13.18
N ILE A 524 -16.65 -23.00 13.40
CA ILE A 524 -17.03 -22.46 14.70
C ILE A 524 -18.37 -23.02 15.16
N ARG A 525 -19.35 -23.15 14.26
CA ARG A 525 -20.65 -23.76 14.56
C ARG A 525 -20.48 -25.19 15.08
N LEU A 526 -19.69 -26.01 14.38
CA LEU A 526 -19.39 -27.38 14.80
C LEU A 526 -18.65 -27.41 16.14
N LEU A 527 -17.65 -26.55 16.33
CA LEU A 527 -16.89 -26.42 17.57
C LEU A 527 -17.77 -26.08 18.79
N ILE A 528 -18.78 -25.24 18.59
CA ILE A 528 -19.79 -24.88 19.61
C ILE A 528 -20.66 -26.09 19.96
N GLU A 529 -21.15 -26.81 18.95
CA GLU A 529 -22.03 -27.96 19.17
C GLU A 529 -21.31 -29.12 19.87
N ASN A 530 -20.05 -29.30 19.49
CA ASN A 530 -19.19 -30.36 19.97
C ASN A 530 -18.59 -30.08 21.35
N ARG A 531 -18.61 -28.82 21.81
CA ARG A 531 -18.01 -28.33 23.06
C ARG A 531 -16.57 -28.81 23.25
N GLU A 532 -15.77 -28.76 22.20
CA GLU A 532 -14.36 -29.15 22.27
C GLU A 532 -13.47 -28.00 22.73
N GLY A 533 -12.37 -28.38 23.38
CA GLY A 533 -11.26 -27.51 23.77
C GLY A 533 -9.98 -27.88 23.04
N GLY A 534 -8.95 -27.07 23.24
CA GLY A 534 -7.64 -27.21 22.60
C GLY A 534 -7.42 -26.24 21.43
N VAL A 535 -6.36 -26.49 20.67
CA VAL A 535 -5.89 -25.60 19.59
C VAL A 535 -6.27 -26.15 18.22
N PHE A 536 -6.92 -25.32 17.40
CA PHE A 536 -7.46 -25.69 16.11
C PHE A 536 -6.90 -24.83 14.96
N PHE A 537 -6.77 -25.44 13.78
CA PHE A 537 -6.06 -24.88 12.62
C PHE A 537 -6.96 -24.88 11.38
N PRO A 538 -8.11 -24.18 11.40
CA PRO A 538 -9.07 -24.30 10.31
C PRO A 538 -8.49 -23.71 9.00
N GLN A 539 -8.57 -24.46 7.91
CA GLN A 539 -8.15 -24.02 6.58
C GLN A 539 -9.04 -24.60 5.47
N ASN A 540 -9.00 -24.02 4.27
CA ASN A 540 -9.66 -24.58 3.09
C ASN A 540 -9.04 -25.91 2.65
N ASP A 541 -9.77 -26.68 1.84
CA ASP A 541 -9.26 -27.96 1.37
C ASP A 541 -8.07 -27.81 0.41
N GLU A 542 -8.06 -26.72 -0.36
CA GLU A 542 -7.01 -26.46 -1.34
C GLU A 542 -5.91 -25.54 -0.79
N TYR A 543 -4.65 -25.89 -1.09
CA TYR A 543 -3.56 -24.91 -1.02
C TYR A 543 -3.67 -23.89 -2.15
N ILE A 544 -3.48 -22.62 -1.80
CA ILE A 544 -3.71 -21.52 -2.72
C ILE A 544 -2.39 -20.95 -3.22
N ASP A 545 -2.24 -20.97 -4.54
CA ASP A 545 -1.25 -20.16 -5.25
C ASP A 545 -1.76 -18.72 -5.40
N THR A 546 -0.91 -17.76 -5.07
CA THR A 546 -1.26 -16.33 -5.08
C THR A 546 -1.62 -15.84 -6.49
N GLY A 547 -0.92 -16.32 -7.53
CA GLY A 547 -1.23 -15.97 -8.92
C GLY A 547 -2.56 -16.59 -9.37
N LYS A 548 -2.81 -17.86 -9.06
CA LYS A 548 -4.09 -18.53 -9.34
C LYS A 548 -5.27 -17.81 -8.69
N MET A 549 -5.13 -17.37 -7.44
CA MET A 549 -6.17 -16.60 -6.75
C MET A 549 -6.45 -15.26 -7.43
N ILE A 550 -5.40 -14.50 -7.80
CA ILE A 550 -5.56 -13.25 -8.55
C ILE A 550 -6.28 -13.48 -9.88
N ARG A 551 -5.93 -14.56 -10.60
CA ARG A 551 -6.60 -14.93 -11.86
C ARG A 551 -8.07 -15.29 -11.66
N LEU A 552 -8.40 -16.05 -10.62
CA LEU A 552 -9.80 -16.41 -10.31
C LEU A 552 -10.63 -15.16 -9.98
N ILE A 553 -10.09 -14.25 -9.16
CA ILE A 553 -10.74 -12.96 -8.86
C ILE A 553 -10.91 -12.12 -10.13
N ALA A 554 -9.89 -12.02 -10.98
CA ALA A 554 -9.98 -11.29 -12.23
C ALA A 554 -11.09 -11.85 -13.14
N LYS A 555 -11.13 -13.19 -13.30
CA LYS A 555 -12.16 -13.88 -14.08
C LYS A 555 -13.58 -13.59 -13.56
N SER A 556 -13.75 -13.58 -12.24
CA SER A 556 -15.04 -13.24 -11.60
C SER A 556 -15.49 -11.79 -11.86
N HIS A 557 -14.54 -10.90 -12.14
CA HIS A 557 -14.78 -9.52 -12.58
C HIS A 557 -14.89 -9.33 -14.09
N HIS A 558 -15.07 -10.41 -14.86
CA HIS A 558 -15.07 -10.39 -16.32
C HIS A 558 -13.77 -9.82 -16.93
N TRP A 559 -12.66 -9.93 -16.19
CA TRP A 559 -11.34 -9.48 -16.61
C TRP A 559 -10.43 -10.69 -16.90
N THR A 560 -9.63 -10.61 -17.95
CA THR A 560 -8.64 -11.67 -18.26
C THR A 560 -7.30 -11.30 -17.65
N CYS A 561 -6.84 -12.09 -16.67
CA CYS A 561 -5.49 -11.98 -16.10
C CYS A 561 -4.64 -13.16 -16.59
N ILE A 562 -3.61 -12.85 -17.38
CA ILE A 562 -2.68 -13.85 -17.91
C ILE A 562 -1.56 -14.09 -16.89
N LEU A 563 -1.32 -15.36 -16.53
CA LEU A 563 -0.20 -15.73 -15.67
C LEU A 563 1.07 -15.94 -16.50
N LEU A 564 2.14 -15.19 -16.20
CA LEU A 564 3.42 -15.33 -16.88
C LEU A 564 4.34 -16.34 -16.17
N PRO A 565 4.76 -17.41 -16.85
CA PRO A 565 5.79 -18.31 -16.33
C PRO A 565 7.17 -17.63 -16.34
N GLY A 566 8.14 -18.21 -15.63
CA GLY A 566 9.54 -17.77 -15.64
C GLY A 566 9.92 -16.71 -14.61
N PHE A 567 8.96 -16.19 -13.83
CA PHE A 567 9.23 -15.16 -12.81
C PHE A 567 9.64 -15.72 -11.44
N LYS A 568 9.62 -17.05 -11.23
CA LYS A 568 9.93 -17.68 -9.93
C LYS A 568 11.30 -17.28 -9.38
N THR A 569 12.33 -17.23 -10.23
CA THR A 569 13.70 -16.84 -9.81
C THR A 569 13.76 -15.38 -9.39
N ILE A 570 13.08 -14.50 -10.13
CA ILE A 570 12.98 -13.07 -9.81
C ILE A 570 12.25 -12.87 -8.49
N LEU A 571 11.12 -13.56 -8.29
CA LEU A 571 10.36 -13.50 -7.05
C LEU A 571 11.19 -13.99 -5.86
N LYS A 572 11.90 -15.12 -5.98
CA LYS A 572 12.81 -15.62 -4.94
C LYS A 572 13.91 -14.61 -4.61
N PHE A 573 14.48 -13.94 -5.61
CA PHE A 573 15.47 -12.89 -5.40
C PHE A 573 14.84 -11.69 -4.68
N MET A 574 13.67 -11.23 -5.11
CA MET A 574 12.94 -10.12 -4.46
C MET A 574 12.64 -10.41 -2.98
N GLN A 575 12.35 -11.66 -2.62
CA GLN A 575 12.10 -12.08 -1.23
C GLN A 575 13.34 -11.95 -0.33
N LYS A 576 14.56 -12.01 -0.91
CA LYS A 576 15.83 -11.88 -0.20
C LYS A 576 16.32 -10.43 -0.07
N LEU A 577 15.68 -9.48 -0.76
CA LEU A 577 16.08 -8.07 -0.70
C LEU A 577 15.86 -7.50 0.70
N PRO A 578 16.78 -6.70 1.25
CA PRO A 578 16.59 -6.09 2.55
C PRO A 578 15.45 -5.06 2.54
N GLY A 579 14.91 -4.76 3.73
CA GLY A 579 13.92 -3.70 3.92
C GLY A 579 12.49 -4.07 3.51
N LYS A 580 11.69 -3.07 3.17
CA LYS A 580 10.24 -3.21 2.96
C LYS A 580 9.89 -4.07 1.73
N VAL A 581 10.72 -4.03 0.68
CA VAL A 581 10.50 -4.80 -0.56
C VAL A 581 10.58 -6.30 -0.28
N GLY A 582 11.63 -6.78 0.36
CA GLY A 582 11.73 -8.20 0.73
C GLY A 582 10.66 -8.62 1.71
N ARG A 583 10.34 -7.80 2.72
CA ARG A 583 9.24 -8.10 3.66
C ARG A 583 7.89 -8.27 2.96
N ILE A 584 7.53 -7.35 2.06
CA ILE A 584 6.27 -7.44 1.30
C ILE A 584 6.30 -8.63 0.34
N SER A 585 7.41 -8.81 -0.39
CA SER A 585 7.57 -9.90 -1.35
C SER A 585 7.49 -11.26 -0.65
N LYS A 586 8.16 -11.43 0.49
CA LYS A 586 8.08 -12.64 1.32
C LYS A 586 6.64 -12.86 1.77
N LYS A 587 5.99 -11.86 2.36
CA LYS A 587 4.59 -11.95 2.81
C LYS A 587 3.59 -12.28 1.70
N ALA A 588 3.84 -11.82 0.47
CA ALA A 588 2.96 -12.05 -0.67
C ALA A 588 3.23 -13.39 -1.38
N PHE A 589 4.50 -13.76 -1.55
CA PHE A 589 4.94 -14.78 -2.51
C PHE A 589 5.71 -15.95 -1.89
N SER A 590 5.99 -15.95 -0.59
CA SER A 590 6.51 -17.15 0.08
C SER A 590 5.41 -18.18 0.28
N SER A 591 5.80 -19.43 0.48
CA SER A 591 4.90 -20.47 0.99
C SER A 591 4.88 -20.41 2.51
N LEU A 592 3.68 -20.52 3.08
CA LEU A 592 3.45 -20.71 4.51
C LEU A 592 2.06 -21.33 4.66
N TYR A 593 1.98 -22.58 5.10
CA TYR A 593 0.74 -23.35 5.15
C TYR A 593 0.75 -24.40 6.26
N TYR A 594 -0.42 -24.77 6.78
CA TYR A 594 -0.57 -25.94 7.65
C TYR A 594 -0.58 -27.22 6.81
N GLN A 595 0.08 -28.27 7.31
CA GLN A 595 -0.09 -29.62 6.79
C GLN A 595 -1.58 -29.99 6.82
N GLN A 596 -2.11 -30.57 5.74
CA GLN A 596 -3.56 -30.71 5.52
C GLN A 596 -4.25 -31.46 6.66
N GLU A 597 -3.64 -32.56 7.12
CA GLU A 597 -4.10 -33.41 8.23
C GLU A 597 -4.26 -32.63 9.54
N TYR A 598 -3.50 -31.55 9.72
CA TYR A 598 -3.57 -30.72 10.93
C TYR A 598 -4.85 -29.88 11.00
N SER A 599 -5.52 -29.74 9.87
CA SER A 599 -6.78 -29.02 9.70
C SER A 599 -7.96 -29.98 9.52
N ASP A 600 -7.74 -31.29 9.63
CA ASP A 600 -8.82 -32.28 9.57
C ASP A 600 -9.70 -32.15 10.82
N TYR A 601 -11.00 -32.28 10.59
CA TYR A 601 -12.01 -32.23 11.60
C TYR A 601 -13.02 -33.34 11.37
N ARG A 602 -13.63 -33.81 12.44
CA ARG A 602 -14.49 -35.00 12.42
C ARG A 602 -15.73 -34.82 11.53
N GLU A 603 -16.28 -33.61 11.48
CA GLU A 603 -17.28 -33.21 10.49
C GLU A 603 -16.67 -32.29 9.40
N ASN A 604 -17.22 -32.35 8.19
CA ASN A 604 -16.75 -31.52 7.08
C ASN A 604 -17.21 -30.07 7.23
N TYR A 605 -16.29 -29.19 7.63
CA TYR A 605 -16.51 -27.73 7.65
C TYR A 605 -16.07 -27.01 6.37
N ARG A 606 -15.37 -27.71 5.46
CA ARG A 606 -14.85 -27.15 4.19
C ARG A 606 -15.95 -27.21 3.12
N ILE A 607 -17.07 -26.56 3.40
CA ILE A 607 -18.31 -26.65 2.62
C ILE A 607 -18.29 -25.87 1.30
N PHE A 608 -17.32 -24.96 1.12
CA PHE A 608 -17.09 -24.23 -0.13
C PHE A 608 -15.66 -24.39 -0.62
N SER A 609 -15.52 -24.74 -1.91
CA SER A 609 -14.25 -24.72 -2.62
C SER A 609 -13.74 -23.29 -2.82
N LEU A 610 -12.47 -23.15 -3.23
CA LEU A 610 -11.93 -21.86 -3.64
C LEU A 610 -12.73 -21.23 -4.79
N GLU A 611 -13.15 -22.03 -5.77
CA GLU A 611 -13.89 -21.50 -6.91
C GLU A 611 -15.30 -21.04 -6.51
N ASP A 612 -15.99 -21.82 -5.67
CA ASP A 612 -17.34 -21.49 -5.23
C ASP A 612 -17.36 -20.28 -4.30
N SER A 613 -16.39 -20.20 -3.39
CA SER A 613 -16.24 -19.03 -2.52
C SER A 613 -15.97 -17.75 -3.30
N ILE A 614 -15.11 -17.77 -4.32
CA ILE A 614 -14.88 -16.59 -5.18
C ILE A 614 -16.14 -16.20 -5.96
N LYS A 615 -16.88 -17.16 -6.52
CA LYS A 615 -18.16 -16.88 -7.22
C LYS A 615 -19.17 -16.22 -6.28
N ARG A 616 -19.38 -16.78 -5.08
CA ARG A 616 -20.31 -16.25 -4.07
C ARG A 616 -19.99 -14.84 -3.65
N ILE A 617 -18.72 -14.54 -3.39
CA ILE A 617 -18.29 -13.18 -3.00
C ILE A 617 -18.72 -12.14 -4.05
N GLU A 618 -18.62 -12.48 -5.33
CA GLU A 618 -19.00 -11.60 -6.43
C GLU A 618 -20.51 -11.55 -6.69
N GLU A 619 -21.23 -12.66 -6.50
CA GLU A 619 -22.70 -12.66 -6.60
C GLU A 619 -23.33 -11.77 -5.52
N ILE A 620 -22.85 -11.85 -4.28
CA ILE A 620 -23.31 -10.98 -3.19
C ILE A 620 -23.04 -9.51 -3.53
N ARG A 621 -21.90 -9.22 -4.17
CA ARG A 621 -21.53 -7.86 -4.59
C ARG A 621 -22.37 -7.31 -5.74
N LYS A 622 -22.99 -8.16 -6.57
CA LYS A 622 -23.92 -7.72 -7.62
C LYS A 622 -25.31 -7.38 -7.07
N LYS A 623 -25.66 -7.92 -5.89
CA LYS A 623 -26.98 -7.75 -5.26
C LYS A 623 -27.08 -6.58 -4.28
N GLY A 624 -25.94 -6.00 -3.86
CA GLY A 624 -25.87 -4.83 -2.98
C GLY A 624 -25.05 -3.73 -3.61
#